data_AF-A0A067C079-F1
#
_entry.id   AF-A0A067C079-F1
#
_cell.length_a   1.000
_cell.length_b   1.000
_cell.length_c   1.000
_cell.angle_alpha   90.00
_cell.angle_beta   90.00
_cell.angle_gamma   90.00
#
_symmetry.space_group_name_H-M   'P 1'
#
loop_
_entity.id
_entity.type
_entity.pdbx_description
1 polymer ?
#
loop_
_entity_poly.entity_id
_entity_poly.type
_entity_poly.pdbx_seq_one_letter_code
_entity_poly.pdbx_strand_id
1 'polypeptide(L)'
;MPALQFYMPSCVCPRPTPFEGGYDTPTRLPLTLPPRPIVLPSFPHNCPTQTPRGALAVEFALANIPPDAVAQHVVFLGLNPRRANPTRSSTAHPTGTWLPSQEYIFNQATGLAHCTYVPLTQDWSFSWSQAWPAATLTAYLFVRHDAVLQVVASARSPAFAIRPTPPPPPAPPSIDASLGVILAFVSTLPPGVGGALVSRHVQSQLLHPLVARLHVPSTEMYRDEYARILPLTVDCISVPVTALEATCLGVATSLFDPSLVQQLQAPCLYDADCLLDKDRLTSLFQAWKTLLAAYIDQWLQRSSRYNSHTQLVRDVTSVAPHLHSTPSLFEPFVAQLRELYMAKAQPQDAWPLYQPLSPFDGRWLCAILPPHHPGVSAPVLPLLQWVTMAYCFQMHLDVHNVLHVRSDLAIHSTIWSTYILDDRLHVARVFPNGANTLREWSASWLHGDYTGRVRSPGVICLTFYAWPLQDASTAYIARVEMTATTPTRLQFQWRLASSSVTRGADFVTMTTEERQSCLRGTETPLMALDLTYHRVQAPGDGSAAI
;
A
#
# COMPACT_ATOMS: atom_id res chain seq x y z
N MET A 1 9.02 -18.57 59.35
CA MET A 1 9.44 -18.28 57.97
C MET A 1 9.01 -16.85 57.65
N PRO A 2 9.86 -16.02 57.05
CA PRO A 2 9.46 -14.69 56.62
C PRO A 2 8.31 -14.79 55.62
N ALA A 3 7.21 -14.07 55.89
CA ALA A 3 6.09 -13.95 54.97
C ALA A 3 6.42 -12.85 53.94
N LEU A 4 6.11 -13.12 52.67
CA LEU A 4 6.44 -12.26 51.53
C LEU A 4 5.16 -12.08 50.71
N GLN A 5 4.85 -10.85 50.31
CA GLN A 5 3.60 -10.50 49.64
C GLN A 5 3.88 -9.75 48.32
N PHE A 6 3.11 -10.11 47.29
CA PHE A 6 3.07 -9.39 46.01
C PHE A 6 1.86 -8.46 46.05
N TYR A 7 2.05 -7.23 45.59
CA TYR A 7 0.98 -6.24 45.54
C TYR A 7 0.89 -5.61 44.15
N MET A 8 -0.34 -5.32 43.72
CA MET A 8 -0.63 -4.47 42.58
C MET A 8 -1.22 -3.16 43.12
N PRO A 9 -0.44 -2.06 43.15
CA PRO A 9 -0.96 -0.78 43.58
C PRO A 9 -1.90 -0.23 42.49
N SER A 10 -3.20 -0.55 42.61
CA SER A 10 -4.36 0.00 41.88
C SER A 10 -4.53 -0.31 40.37
N CYS A 11 -5.63 -1.00 40.02
CA CYS A 11 -6.38 -0.78 38.76
C CYS A 11 -7.82 -0.43 39.16
N VAL A 12 -8.27 0.79 38.84
CA VAL A 12 -9.64 1.25 39.15
C VAL A 12 -10.57 0.86 38.00
N CYS A 13 -10.61 -0.42 37.72
CA CYS A 13 -11.48 -1.01 36.72
C CYS A 13 -12.74 -1.50 37.45
N PRO A 14 -13.99 -1.32 36.96
CA PRO A 14 -15.20 -1.75 37.69
C PRO A 14 -15.39 -3.27 37.76
N ARG A 15 -14.36 -4.05 37.40
CA ARG A 15 -14.28 -5.48 37.69
C ARG A 15 -13.44 -5.63 38.96
N PRO A 16 -13.89 -6.39 39.98
CA PRO A 16 -13.07 -6.68 41.13
C PRO A 16 -11.74 -7.23 40.62
N THR A 17 -10.64 -6.56 40.95
CA THR A 17 -9.34 -7.13 40.67
C THR A 17 -9.25 -8.44 41.46
N PRO A 18 -8.72 -9.54 40.90
CA PRO A 18 -8.66 -10.83 41.59
C PRO A 18 -7.74 -10.83 42.82
N PHE A 19 -7.28 -9.66 43.26
CA PHE A 19 -6.39 -9.44 44.41
C PHE A 19 -7.07 -8.70 45.57
N GLU A 20 -8.32 -8.24 45.43
CA GLU A 20 -9.04 -7.51 46.49
C GLU A 20 -9.87 -8.40 47.43
N GLY A 21 -9.91 -9.71 47.20
CA GLY A 21 -10.53 -10.70 48.09
C GLY A 21 -9.49 -11.47 48.88
N GLY A 22 -9.66 -11.52 50.20
CA GLY A 22 -8.70 -12.04 51.17
C GLY A 22 -8.10 -13.43 50.88
N TYR A 23 -6.90 -13.62 51.42
CA TYR A 23 -6.30 -14.93 51.62
C TYR A 23 -7.21 -15.80 52.48
N ASP A 24 -7.99 -16.69 51.89
CA ASP A 24 -8.54 -17.84 52.60
C ASP A 24 -7.51 -18.97 52.59
N THR A 25 -6.96 -19.27 53.76
CA THR A 25 -6.22 -20.50 54.06
C THR A 25 -7.02 -21.75 53.71
N PRO A 26 -6.38 -22.89 53.38
CA PRO A 26 -7.02 -24.09 52.82
C PRO A 26 -7.75 -24.93 53.87
N THR A 27 -8.72 -24.38 54.59
CA THR A 27 -9.52 -25.13 55.57
C THR A 27 -11.03 -24.93 55.51
N ARG A 28 -11.59 -24.21 54.52
CA ARG A 28 -13.06 -24.15 54.37
C ARG A 28 -13.51 -24.16 52.91
N LEU A 29 -13.86 -25.36 52.43
CA LEU A 29 -14.84 -25.52 51.35
C LEU A 29 -15.84 -26.61 51.77
N PRO A 30 -17.15 -26.33 51.79
CA PRO A 30 -18.15 -27.37 51.67
C PRO A 30 -18.10 -27.94 50.25
N LEU A 31 -17.95 -29.26 50.16
CA LEU A 31 -18.13 -30.05 48.94
C LEU A 31 -19.58 -29.90 48.46
N THR A 32 -19.85 -29.09 47.44
CA THR A 32 -20.90 -29.30 46.42
C THR A 32 -21.07 -28.07 45.53
N LEU A 33 -20.20 -27.87 44.52
CA LEU A 33 -20.53 -27.16 43.28
C LEU A 33 -19.55 -27.63 42.17
N PRO A 34 -20.01 -27.88 40.93
CA PRO A 34 -19.12 -28.27 39.83
C PRO A 34 -18.23 -27.10 39.40
N PRO A 35 -16.95 -27.35 39.04
CA PRO A 35 -16.01 -26.30 38.69
C PRO A 35 -16.40 -25.68 37.33
N ARG A 36 -16.91 -24.45 37.35
CA ARG A 36 -16.83 -23.61 36.14
C ARG A 36 -15.39 -23.13 36.00
N PRO A 37 -14.75 -23.27 34.82
CA PRO A 37 -13.43 -22.71 34.59
C PRO A 37 -13.55 -21.18 34.59
N ILE A 38 -13.19 -20.55 35.70
CA ILE A 38 -12.97 -19.11 35.75
C ILE A 38 -11.65 -18.86 35.03
N VAL A 39 -11.75 -18.28 33.84
CA VAL A 39 -10.61 -17.77 33.07
C VAL A 39 -10.22 -16.44 33.71
N LEU A 40 -9.06 -16.40 34.37
CA LEU A 40 -8.49 -15.15 34.89
C LEU A 40 -7.65 -14.47 33.79
N PRO A 41 -7.99 -13.24 33.35
CA PRO A 41 -7.05 -12.43 32.60
C PRO A 41 -6.11 -11.67 33.55
N SER A 42 -4.85 -11.57 33.09
CA SER A 42 -3.90 -10.45 33.26
C SER A 42 -3.05 -10.27 34.54
N PHE A 43 -1.77 -10.60 34.38
CA PHE A 43 -0.62 -9.68 34.59
C PHE A 43 -0.67 -8.54 33.55
N PRO A 44 0.00 -7.38 33.74
CA PRO A 44 -0.45 -6.04 33.30
C PRO A 44 -1.30 -6.05 32.01
N HIS A 45 -2.58 -5.69 32.13
CA HIS A 45 -3.46 -5.55 30.99
C HIS A 45 -3.35 -4.13 30.41
N ASN A 46 -3.41 -4.02 29.09
CA ASN A 46 -3.66 -2.76 28.40
C ASN A 46 -5.11 -2.34 28.67
N CYS A 47 -5.33 -1.56 29.73
CA CYS A 47 -6.59 -0.86 29.93
C CYS A 47 -6.56 0.41 29.06
N PRO A 48 -7.44 0.57 28.06
CA PRO A 48 -7.41 1.72 27.16
C PRO A 48 -7.78 3.05 27.83
N THR A 49 -8.22 3.03 29.11
CA THR A 49 -8.76 4.22 29.78
C THR A 49 -7.86 4.86 30.84
N GLN A 50 -6.65 4.35 31.15
CA GLN A 50 -5.73 5.05 32.06
C GLN A 50 -4.23 4.86 31.75
N THR A 51 -3.54 6.01 31.72
CA THR A 51 -2.18 6.21 32.25
C THR A 51 -2.31 6.49 33.76
N PRO A 52 -1.73 5.67 34.67
CA PRO A 52 -0.39 5.13 34.57
C PRO A 52 -0.28 3.60 34.65
N ARG A 53 0.90 3.16 34.24
CA ARG A 53 1.39 1.79 34.02
C ARG A 53 1.17 0.89 35.24
N GLY A 54 0.63 -0.32 35.04
CA GLY A 54 0.55 -1.32 36.10
C GLY A 54 1.94 -1.65 36.65
N ALA A 55 2.19 -1.29 37.90
CA ALA A 55 3.45 -1.57 38.59
C ALA A 55 3.37 -2.92 39.31
N LEU A 56 4.49 -3.65 39.32
CA LEU A 56 4.67 -4.85 40.13
C LEU A 56 5.47 -4.48 41.36
N ALA A 57 4.92 -4.72 42.56
CA ALA A 57 5.61 -4.52 43.82
C ALA A 57 5.90 -5.86 44.51
N VAL A 58 7.11 -6.01 45.02
CA VAL A 58 7.56 -7.18 45.79
C VAL A 58 8.24 -6.70 47.06
N GLU A 59 7.86 -7.29 48.19
CA GLU A 59 8.51 -7.04 49.48
C GLU A 59 9.38 -8.22 49.90
N PHE A 60 10.60 -7.94 50.35
CA PHE A 60 11.54 -8.90 50.91
C PHE A 60 11.77 -8.62 52.40
N ALA A 61 11.49 -9.59 53.27
CA ALA A 61 11.89 -9.52 54.67
C ALA A 61 13.33 -10.03 54.82
N LEU A 62 14.23 -9.14 55.22
CA LEU A 62 15.67 -9.38 55.34
C LEU A 62 16.04 -9.40 56.83
N ALA A 63 16.09 -10.60 57.41
CA ALA A 63 16.60 -10.76 58.76
C ALA A 63 18.14 -10.66 58.74
N ASN A 64 18.70 -9.75 59.54
CA ASN A 64 20.14 -9.65 59.84
C ASN A 64 21.06 -9.17 58.70
N ILE A 65 20.58 -8.34 57.76
CA ILE A 65 21.44 -7.69 56.77
C ILE A 65 21.76 -6.27 57.23
N PRO A 66 23.04 -5.89 57.41
CA PRO A 66 23.41 -4.56 57.88
C PRO A 66 23.17 -3.52 56.76
N PRO A 67 22.72 -2.29 57.07
CA PRO A 67 22.24 -1.33 56.06
C PRO A 67 23.26 -0.89 55.01
N ASP A 68 24.55 -0.97 55.32
CA ASP A 68 25.68 -0.69 54.43
C ASP A 68 25.90 -1.79 53.38
N ALA A 69 25.61 -3.05 53.71
CA ALA A 69 25.52 -4.14 52.73
C ALA A 69 24.32 -3.98 51.79
N VAL A 70 23.39 -3.05 52.10
CA VAL A 70 22.14 -2.83 51.36
C VAL A 70 22.26 -1.84 50.19
N ALA A 71 23.32 -1.02 50.14
CA ALA A 71 23.42 0.05 49.15
C ALA A 71 23.71 -0.42 47.69
N GLN A 72 23.99 -1.70 47.44
CA GLN A 72 24.42 -2.22 46.12
C GLN A 72 23.48 -3.28 45.51
N HIS A 73 22.20 -3.28 45.86
CA HIS A 73 21.27 -4.30 45.39
C HIS A 73 20.79 -4.10 43.95
N VAL A 74 20.58 -5.23 43.26
CA VAL A 74 19.78 -5.30 42.02
C VAL A 74 18.74 -6.39 42.22
N VAL A 75 17.46 -6.04 42.09
CA VAL A 75 16.37 -7.03 42.09
C VAL A 75 16.13 -7.43 40.65
N PHE A 76 16.11 -8.73 40.40
CA PHE A 76 15.73 -9.24 39.09
C PHE A 76 14.45 -10.07 39.17
N LEU A 77 13.52 -9.81 38.26
CA LEU A 77 12.35 -10.66 38.02
C LEU A 77 12.70 -11.70 36.95
N GLY A 78 12.45 -12.98 37.26
CA GLY A 78 12.60 -14.10 36.33
C GLY A 78 11.31 -14.90 36.23
N LEU A 79 10.93 -15.27 35.00
CA LEU A 79 9.78 -16.14 34.76
C LEU A 79 10.23 -17.60 34.69
N ASN A 80 9.65 -18.43 35.55
CA ASN A 80 10.02 -19.84 35.66
C ASN A 80 8.85 -20.74 35.20
N PRO A 81 8.91 -21.32 33.97
CA PRO A 81 7.87 -22.23 33.47
C PRO A 81 7.82 -23.57 34.22
N ARG A 82 8.86 -23.92 34.99
CA ARG A 82 8.94 -25.09 35.89
C ARG A 82 9.86 -24.78 37.07
N ARG A 83 9.85 -25.63 38.11
CA ARG A 83 10.67 -25.54 39.35
C ARG A 83 12.20 -25.62 39.09
N ALA A 84 12.75 -24.75 38.26
CA ALA A 84 14.18 -24.52 38.20
C ALA A 84 14.54 -23.56 39.33
N ASN A 85 15.38 -24.00 40.26
CA ASN A 85 16.05 -23.09 41.18
C ASN A 85 17.26 -22.54 40.41
N PRO A 86 17.38 -21.22 40.16
CA PRO A 86 18.61 -20.69 39.62
C PRO A 86 19.76 -20.97 40.60
N THR A 87 20.96 -21.06 40.03
CA THR A 87 22.21 -21.18 40.79
C THR A 87 22.33 -20.04 41.79
N ARG A 88 22.57 -20.37 43.06
CA ARG A 88 22.53 -19.43 44.21
C ARG A 88 23.64 -18.36 44.20
N SER A 89 24.60 -18.47 43.28
CA SER A 89 25.76 -17.58 43.15
C SER A 89 26.16 -17.46 41.67
N SER A 90 26.43 -16.24 41.20
CA SER A 90 26.90 -15.98 39.84
C SER A 90 27.98 -14.90 39.82
N THR A 91 29.06 -15.12 39.06
CA THR A 91 30.13 -14.15 38.79
C THR A 91 29.81 -13.20 37.63
N ALA A 92 28.74 -13.47 36.89
CA ALA A 92 28.22 -12.63 35.81
C ALA A 92 26.81 -12.14 36.15
N HIS A 93 26.37 -11.03 35.55
CA HIS A 93 24.95 -10.65 35.54
C HIS A 93 24.12 -11.87 35.10
N PRO A 94 22.98 -12.16 35.76
CA PRO A 94 22.21 -13.33 35.44
C PRO A 94 21.84 -13.30 33.94
N THR A 95 22.31 -14.28 33.18
CA THR A 95 22.07 -14.37 31.73
C THR A 95 20.64 -14.86 31.51
N GLY A 96 19.86 -14.14 30.68
CA GLY A 96 18.44 -14.38 30.43
C GLY A 96 17.62 -13.09 30.47
N THR A 97 16.30 -13.17 30.25
CA THR A 97 15.39 -12.01 30.27
C THR A 97 15.06 -11.62 31.72
N TRP A 98 16.02 -11.02 32.41
CA TRP A 98 15.90 -10.56 33.79
C TRP A 98 15.58 -9.07 33.83
N LEU A 99 14.62 -8.67 34.65
CA LEU A 99 14.16 -7.27 34.72
C LEU A 99 14.64 -6.59 35.99
N PRO A 100 15.44 -5.51 35.92
CA PRO A 100 15.88 -4.77 37.10
C PRO A 100 14.70 -4.01 37.72
N SER A 101 14.59 -3.99 39.06
CA SER A 101 13.68 -3.07 39.77
C SER A 101 14.01 -1.62 39.49
N GLN A 102 13.01 -0.75 39.51
CA GLN A 102 13.17 0.68 39.28
C GLN A 102 13.23 1.47 40.59
N GLU A 103 12.42 1.11 41.57
CA GLU A 103 12.52 1.68 42.91
C GLU A 103 12.81 0.59 43.93
N TYR A 104 13.63 0.93 44.91
CA TYR A 104 14.02 0.09 46.03
C TYR A 104 13.97 0.92 47.30
N ILE A 105 13.13 0.51 48.25
CA ILE A 105 12.97 1.18 49.55
C ILE A 105 13.22 0.14 50.64
N PHE A 106 14.32 0.27 51.39
CA PHE A 106 14.58 -0.56 52.56
C PHE A 106 14.20 0.16 53.85
N ASN A 107 13.22 -0.37 54.57
CA ASN A 107 12.84 0.11 55.88
C ASN A 107 13.65 -0.62 56.96
N GLN A 108 14.63 0.07 57.52
CA GLN A 108 15.53 -0.47 58.55
C GLN A 108 14.80 -0.86 59.84
N ALA A 109 13.73 -0.14 60.21
CA ALA A 109 12.98 -0.41 61.43
C ALA A 109 12.19 -1.73 61.34
N THR A 110 11.75 -2.10 60.14
CA THR A 110 10.97 -3.33 59.90
C THR A 110 11.76 -4.45 59.23
N GLY A 111 12.95 -4.15 58.70
CA GLY A 111 13.75 -5.10 57.92
C GLY A 111 13.12 -5.47 56.58
N LEU A 112 12.22 -4.63 56.04
CA LEU A 112 11.50 -4.88 54.79
C LEU A 112 12.11 -4.08 53.63
N ALA A 113 12.43 -4.76 52.54
CA ALA A 113 12.82 -4.16 51.28
C ALA A 113 11.64 -4.21 50.29
N HIS A 114 11.10 -3.04 49.95
CA HIS A 114 10.04 -2.88 48.97
C HIS A 114 10.65 -2.53 47.60
N CYS A 115 10.28 -3.30 46.57
CA CYS A 115 10.84 -3.16 45.23
C CYS A 115 9.72 -3.02 44.23
N THR A 116 9.75 -1.96 43.41
CA THR A 116 8.75 -1.75 42.35
C THR A 116 9.39 -1.90 40.97
N TYR A 117 8.61 -2.44 40.04
CA TYR A 117 8.94 -2.50 38.62
C TYR A 117 7.79 -1.91 37.80
N VAL A 118 8.09 -0.90 36.99
CA VAL A 118 7.13 -0.26 36.09
C VAL A 118 7.61 -0.43 34.64
N PRO A 119 6.86 -1.05 33.71
CA PRO A 119 7.31 -1.19 32.33
C PRO A 119 7.65 0.19 31.69
N LEU A 120 8.85 0.35 31.11
CA LEU A 120 9.28 1.64 30.54
C LEU A 120 8.62 1.94 29.18
N THR A 121 8.18 0.92 28.45
CA THR A 121 7.56 1.01 27.12
C THR A 121 6.16 0.39 27.11
N GLN A 122 5.29 0.84 26.19
CA GLN A 122 3.92 0.31 25.98
C GLN A 122 3.90 -1.14 25.46
N ASP A 123 5.05 -1.63 24.99
CA ASP A 123 5.16 -2.88 24.25
C ASP A 123 5.69 -4.04 25.11
N TRP A 124 5.30 -4.10 26.38
CA TRP A 124 5.62 -5.26 27.20
C TRP A 124 4.73 -6.45 26.82
N SER A 125 5.01 -7.03 25.66
CA SER A 125 4.41 -8.27 25.19
C SER A 125 5.48 -9.37 25.21
N PHE A 126 5.28 -10.36 26.06
CA PHE A 126 5.98 -11.63 25.90
C PHE A 126 5.09 -12.54 25.07
N SER A 127 5.54 -12.85 23.84
CA SER A 127 4.86 -13.81 22.98
C SER A 127 5.32 -15.22 23.32
N TRP A 128 4.38 -16.08 23.67
CA TRP A 128 4.60 -17.51 23.90
C TRP A 128 3.89 -18.29 22.80
N SER A 129 4.59 -19.20 22.15
CA SER A 129 3.99 -20.12 21.16
C SER A 129 3.28 -21.31 21.83
N GLN A 130 3.54 -21.56 23.11
CA GLN A 130 3.05 -22.73 23.84
C GLN A 130 2.23 -22.32 25.07
N ALA A 131 1.11 -23.01 25.30
CA ALA A 131 0.33 -22.86 26.52
C ALA A 131 1.10 -23.44 27.72
N TRP A 132 1.18 -22.69 28.83
CA TRP A 132 1.74 -23.18 30.09
C TRP A 132 0.61 -23.32 31.11
N PRO A 133 0.27 -24.56 31.53
CA PRO A 133 -0.83 -24.79 32.45
C PRO A 133 -0.54 -24.28 33.87
N ALA A 134 0.74 -24.10 34.22
CA ALA A 134 1.19 -23.50 35.47
C ALA A 134 2.57 -22.85 35.30
N ALA A 135 2.66 -21.55 35.50
CA ALA A 135 3.87 -20.74 35.48
C ALA A 135 3.96 -19.94 36.79
N THR A 136 5.18 -19.62 37.22
CA THR A 136 5.41 -18.75 38.38
C THR A 136 6.40 -17.66 38.03
N LEU A 137 6.16 -16.44 38.52
CA LEU A 137 7.13 -15.37 38.50
C LEU A 137 7.96 -15.46 39.77
N THR A 138 9.29 -15.39 39.66
CA THR A 138 10.18 -15.38 40.82
C THR A 138 11.00 -14.10 40.81
N ALA A 139 10.88 -13.31 41.87
CA ALA A 139 11.73 -12.18 42.14
C ALA A 139 12.92 -12.63 42.97
N TYR A 140 14.11 -12.17 42.64
CA TYR A 140 15.34 -12.47 43.38
C TYR A 140 16.01 -11.16 43.77
N LEU A 141 16.37 -11.07 45.04
CA LEU A 141 17.18 -9.99 45.58
C LEU A 141 18.64 -10.46 45.65
N PHE A 142 19.53 -9.72 44.99
CA PHE A 142 20.96 -10.03 44.97
C PHE A 142 21.77 -9.01 45.76
N VAL A 143 22.66 -9.48 46.61
CA VAL A 143 23.75 -8.68 47.19
C VAL A 143 25.01 -8.93 46.38
N ARG A 144 25.73 -7.84 46.09
CA ARG A 144 27.08 -7.95 45.53
C ARG A 144 28.09 -8.06 46.67
N HIS A 145 28.83 -9.15 46.70
CA HIS A 145 30.02 -9.30 47.54
C HIS A 145 31.21 -9.45 46.61
N ASP A 146 32.11 -8.47 46.61
CA ASP A 146 33.19 -8.32 45.61
C ASP A 146 32.66 -8.30 44.16
N ALA A 147 32.94 -9.37 43.40
CA ALA A 147 32.51 -9.57 42.01
C ALA A 147 31.39 -10.62 41.86
N VAL A 148 30.87 -11.16 42.97
CA VAL A 148 29.85 -12.23 42.94
C VAL A 148 28.50 -11.68 43.38
N LEU A 149 27.47 -11.93 42.56
CA LEU A 149 26.08 -11.69 42.94
C LEU A 149 25.56 -12.92 43.68
N GLN A 150 25.17 -12.72 44.94
CA GLN A 150 24.60 -13.76 45.79
C GLN A 150 23.11 -13.48 46.01
N VAL A 151 22.27 -14.50 45.79
CA VAL A 151 20.84 -14.41 46.10
C VAL A 151 20.67 -14.42 47.62
N VAL A 152 20.19 -13.31 48.17
CA VAL A 152 19.90 -13.20 49.62
C VAL A 152 18.43 -13.43 49.95
N ALA A 153 17.54 -13.18 48.98
CA ALA A 153 16.13 -13.49 49.12
C ALA A 153 15.50 -13.81 47.77
N SER A 154 14.41 -14.59 47.79
CA SER A 154 13.60 -14.82 46.61
C SER A 154 12.13 -14.92 46.98
N ALA A 155 11.25 -14.35 46.18
CA ALA A 155 9.80 -14.42 46.34
C ALA A 155 9.17 -15.02 45.08
N ARG A 156 8.21 -15.93 45.23
CA ARG A 156 7.49 -16.55 44.11
C ARG A 156 6.04 -16.08 44.11
N SER A 157 5.53 -15.72 42.94
CA SER A 157 4.10 -15.49 42.75
C SER A 157 3.32 -16.80 42.92
N PRO A 158 2.01 -16.74 43.19
CA PRO A 158 1.12 -17.86 42.95
C PRO A 158 1.27 -18.40 41.51
N ALA A 159 0.97 -19.68 41.32
CA ALA A 159 0.98 -20.27 39.99
C ALA A 159 -0.16 -19.68 39.15
N PHE A 160 0.14 -19.28 37.92
CA PHE A 160 -0.85 -18.80 36.95
C PHE A 160 -0.70 -19.55 35.62
N ALA A 161 -1.81 -19.69 34.89
CA ALA A 161 -1.79 -20.31 33.58
C ALA A 161 -1.53 -19.26 32.49
N ILE A 162 -0.65 -19.56 31.55
CA ILE A 162 -0.44 -18.77 30.34
C ILE A 162 -1.12 -19.50 29.20
N ARG A 163 -2.15 -18.88 28.62
CA ARG A 163 -2.83 -19.41 27.43
C ARG A 163 -2.45 -18.55 26.22
N PRO A 164 -2.21 -19.15 25.05
CA PRO A 164 -2.13 -18.39 23.82
C PRO A 164 -3.47 -17.68 23.65
N THR A 165 -3.42 -16.38 23.38
CA THR A 165 -4.59 -15.62 22.97
C THR A 165 -5.18 -16.34 21.76
N PRO A 166 -6.48 -16.69 21.73
CA PRO A 166 -7.08 -17.18 20.49
C PRO A 166 -6.77 -16.15 19.40
N PRO A 167 -6.40 -16.59 18.18
CA PRO A 167 -6.12 -15.65 17.12
C PRO A 167 -7.33 -14.71 17.00
N PRO A 168 -7.12 -13.38 16.95
CA PRO A 168 -8.23 -12.48 16.73
C PRO A 168 -8.97 -12.95 15.47
N PRO A 169 -10.31 -12.79 15.41
CA PRO A 169 -11.02 -13.02 14.17
C PRO A 169 -10.29 -12.25 13.05
N PRO A 170 -10.11 -12.86 11.86
CA PRO A 170 -9.37 -12.21 10.79
C PRO A 170 -9.99 -10.83 10.57
N ALA A 171 -9.17 -9.79 10.69
CA ALA A 171 -9.63 -8.44 10.43
C ALA A 171 -10.25 -8.41 9.03
N PRO A 172 -11.35 -7.64 8.82
CA PRO A 172 -11.89 -7.46 7.50
C PRO A 172 -10.77 -7.03 6.55
N PRO A 173 -10.73 -7.55 5.31
CA PRO A 173 -9.66 -7.22 4.39
C PRO A 173 -9.63 -5.71 4.21
N SER A 174 -8.44 -5.13 4.29
CA SER A 174 -8.25 -3.71 4.02
C SER A 174 -8.62 -3.41 2.55
N ILE A 175 -8.91 -2.14 2.25
CA ILE A 175 -9.30 -1.74 0.89
C ILE A 175 -8.22 -2.04 -0.14
N ASP A 176 -6.93 -1.95 0.22
CA ASP A 176 -5.81 -2.28 -0.67
C ASP A 176 -5.78 -3.77 -1.02
N ALA A 177 -5.98 -4.66 -0.04
CA ALA A 177 -6.14 -6.09 -0.30
C ALA A 177 -7.38 -6.37 -1.14
N SER A 178 -8.48 -5.66 -0.89
CA SER A 178 -9.75 -5.81 -1.60
C SER A 178 -9.64 -5.41 -3.07
N LEU A 179 -9.04 -4.25 -3.35
CA LEU A 179 -8.79 -3.79 -4.71
C LEU A 179 -7.82 -4.70 -5.44
N GLY A 180 -6.81 -5.23 -4.75
CA GLY A 180 -5.92 -6.24 -5.29
C GLY A 180 -6.66 -7.44 -5.87
N VAL A 181 -7.58 -8.01 -5.10
CA VAL A 181 -8.41 -9.15 -5.55
C VAL A 181 -9.35 -8.75 -6.70
N ILE A 182 -10.00 -7.58 -6.62
CA ILE A 182 -10.91 -7.10 -7.67
C ILE A 182 -10.18 -6.87 -8.99
N LEU A 183 -9.03 -6.19 -8.97
CA LEU A 183 -8.23 -5.91 -10.17
C LEU A 183 -7.59 -7.17 -10.74
N ALA A 184 -7.15 -8.10 -9.88
CA ALA A 184 -6.68 -9.40 -10.33
C ALA A 184 -7.81 -10.18 -11.03
N PHE A 185 -9.02 -10.18 -10.47
CA PHE A 185 -10.19 -10.78 -11.10
C PHE A 185 -10.51 -10.16 -12.46
N VAL A 186 -10.54 -8.83 -12.56
CA VAL A 186 -10.72 -8.12 -13.85
C VAL A 186 -9.61 -8.48 -14.85
N SER A 187 -8.38 -8.69 -14.39
CA SER A 187 -7.25 -9.06 -15.25
C SER A 187 -7.34 -10.49 -15.80
N THR A 188 -8.10 -11.37 -15.16
CA THR A 188 -8.37 -12.74 -15.65
C THR A 188 -9.47 -12.81 -16.70
N LEU A 189 -10.22 -11.72 -16.91
CA LEU A 189 -11.28 -11.71 -17.90
C LEU A 189 -10.69 -11.83 -19.31
N PRO A 190 -11.30 -12.63 -20.20
CA PRO A 190 -10.84 -12.75 -21.57
C PRO A 190 -10.79 -11.37 -22.26
N PRO A 191 -9.78 -11.11 -23.11
CA PRO A 191 -9.70 -9.89 -23.90
C PRO A 191 -11.01 -9.60 -24.66
N GLY A 192 -11.48 -8.35 -24.60
CA GLY A 192 -12.77 -7.92 -25.18
C GLY A 192 -14.00 -8.08 -24.27
N VAL A 193 -13.98 -8.94 -23.25
CA VAL A 193 -15.10 -9.08 -22.29
C VAL A 193 -15.29 -7.78 -21.50
N GLY A 194 -16.53 -7.29 -21.43
CA GLY A 194 -16.85 -6.02 -20.78
C GLY A 194 -16.44 -4.78 -21.58
N GLY A 195 -15.88 -4.93 -22.78
CA GLY A 195 -15.43 -3.81 -23.61
C GLY A 195 -16.49 -2.74 -23.87
N ALA A 196 -17.74 -3.14 -24.13
CA ALA A 196 -18.85 -2.21 -24.31
C ALA A 196 -19.21 -1.44 -23.02
N LEU A 197 -19.19 -2.12 -21.86
CA LEU A 197 -19.44 -1.49 -20.57
C LEU A 197 -18.35 -0.44 -20.26
N VAL A 198 -17.10 -0.82 -20.48
CA VAL A 198 -15.94 0.05 -20.29
C VAL A 198 -15.98 1.23 -21.24
N SER A 199 -16.30 1.01 -22.53
CA SER A 199 -16.43 2.08 -23.52
C SER A 199 -17.50 3.10 -23.11
N ARG A 200 -18.68 2.64 -22.67
CA ARG A 200 -19.75 3.51 -22.18
C ARG A 200 -19.34 4.29 -20.93
N HIS A 201 -18.65 3.64 -19.99
CA HIS A 201 -18.16 4.31 -18.79
C HIS A 201 -17.11 5.37 -19.12
N VAL A 202 -16.09 5.03 -19.92
CA VAL A 202 -15.06 5.97 -20.37
C VAL A 202 -15.70 7.16 -21.07
N GLN A 203 -16.64 6.91 -21.97
CA GLN A 203 -17.33 7.96 -22.69
C GLN A 203 -18.09 8.92 -21.76
N SER A 204 -18.95 8.37 -20.90
CA SER A 204 -19.81 9.18 -20.02
C SER A 204 -19.06 9.86 -18.88
N GLN A 205 -18.09 9.19 -18.26
CA GLN A 205 -17.42 9.67 -17.04
C GLN A 205 -16.11 10.42 -17.31
N LEU A 206 -15.39 10.08 -18.38
CA LEU A 206 -14.10 10.71 -18.68
C LEU A 206 -14.22 11.69 -19.85
N LEU A 207 -14.80 11.25 -20.96
CA LEU A 207 -14.72 12.00 -22.21
C LEU A 207 -15.78 13.09 -22.33
N HIS A 208 -17.03 12.85 -21.90
CA HIS A 208 -18.07 13.89 -21.92
C HIS A 208 -17.67 15.11 -21.08
N PRO A 209 -17.20 14.97 -19.82
CA PRO A 209 -16.72 16.11 -19.03
C PRO A 209 -15.51 16.80 -19.67
N LEU A 210 -14.57 16.02 -20.21
CA LEU A 210 -13.39 16.55 -20.90
C LEU A 210 -13.79 17.40 -22.11
N VAL A 211 -14.62 16.85 -23.00
CA VAL A 211 -15.05 17.52 -24.24
C VAL A 211 -15.85 18.78 -23.91
N ALA A 212 -16.68 18.76 -22.86
CA ALA A 212 -17.37 19.94 -22.35
C ALA A 212 -16.40 21.03 -21.87
N ARG A 213 -15.36 20.65 -21.11
CA ARG A 213 -14.32 21.56 -20.63
C ARG A 213 -13.48 22.16 -21.77
N LEU A 214 -13.23 21.38 -22.82
CA LEU A 214 -12.40 21.76 -23.97
C LEU A 214 -13.14 22.62 -25.02
N HIS A 215 -14.46 22.82 -24.90
CA HIS A 215 -15.28 23.61 -25.83
C HIS A 215 -15.11 23.20 -27.31
N VAL A 216 -14.95 21.90 -27.59
CA VAL A 216 -14.73 21.41 -28.96
C VAL A 216 -16.00 21.60 -29.80
N PRO A 217 -15.98 22.29 -30.96
CA PRO A 217 -17.20 22.67 -31.70
C PRO A 217 -18.00 21.50 -32.30
N SER A 218 -17.44 20.28 -32.39
CA SER A 218 -18.11 19.08 -32.93
C SER A 218 -18.37 18.01 -31.86
N THR A 219 -18.95 18.40 -30.73
CA THR A 219 -19.20 17.47 -29.59
C THR A 219 -20.20 16.36 -29.88
N GLU A 220 -21.11 16.52 -30.85
CA GLU A 220 -22.23 15.59 -31.06
C GLU A 220 -21.76 14.17 -31.38
N MET A 221 -20.72 14.01 -32.21
CA MET A 221 -20.20 12.69 -32.54
C MET A 221 -19.57 11.99 -31.32
N TYR A 222 -18.92 12.75 -30.42
CA TYR A 222 -18.33 12.19 -29.19
C TYR A 222 -19.39 11.91 -28.11
N ARG A 223 -20.60 12.45 -28.28
CA ARG A 223 -21.77 12.20 -27.42
C ARG A 223 -22.59 11.00 -27.83
N ASP A 224 -22.44 10.53 -29.07
CA ASP A 224 -23.13 9.33 -29.57
C ASP A 224 -22.67 8.08 -28.80
N GLU A 225 -23.60 7.40 -28.11
CA GLU A 225 -23.33 6.18 -27.34
C GLU A 225 -22.77 5.03 -28.19
N TYR A 226 -22.91 5.11 -29.52
CA TYR A 226 -22.37 4.14 -30.47
C TYR A 226 -21.00 4.54 -31.04
N ALA A 227 -20.46 5.70 -30.65
CA ALA A 227 -19.15 6.15 -31.08
C ALA A 227 -18.07 5.15 -30.66
N ARG A 228 -17.30 4.65 -31.63
CA ARG A 228 -16.15 3.78 -31.39
C ARG A 228 -14.97 4.61 -30.89
N ILE A 229 -14.99 4.87 -29.60
CA ILE A 229 -13.98 5.65 -28.89
C ILE A 229 -12.75 4.81 -28.57
N LEU A 230 -12.95 3.51 -28.31
CA LEU A 230 -11.88 2.58 -27.97
C LEU A 230 -11.66 1.62 -29.14
N PRO A 231 -10.40 1.26 -29.46
CA PRO A 231 -10.04 0.35 -30.55
C PRO A 231 -10.31 -1.11 -30.16
N LEU A 232 -11.47 -1.41 -29.60
CA LEU A 232 -11.82 -2.75 -29.15
C LEU A 232 -12.51 -3.56 -30.25
N THR A 233 -12.20 -4.85 -30.34
CA THR A 233 -13.05 -5.82 -31.04
C THR A 233 -14.37 -5.92 -30.29
N VAL A 234 -15.33 -5.08 -30.66
CA VAL A 234 -16.72 -5.23 -30.25
C VAL A 234 -17.37 -6.11 -31.29
N ASP A 235 -17.08 -7.42 -31.28
CA ASP A 235 -17.91 -8.34 -32.04
C ASP A 235 -19.28 -8.39 -31.38
N CYS A 236 -20.32 -8.16 -32.18
CA CYS A 236 -21.74 -8.10 -31.82
C CYS A 236 -22.31 -9.35 -31.13
N ILE A 237 -21.47 -10.33 -30.80
CA ILE A 237 -21.78 -11.49 -29.99
C ILE A 237 -21.21 -11.20 -28.60
N SER A 238 -21.90 -10.33 -27.87
CA SER A 238 -21.60 -9.99 -26.48
C SER A 238 -21.51 -11.27 -25.66
N VAL A 239 -20.29 -11.69 -25.29
CA VAL A 239 -20.11 -12.64 -24.21
C VAL A 239 -20.81 -12.04 -23.00
N PRO A 240 -21.87 -12.67 -22.46
CA PRO A 240 -22.66 -12.09 -21.40
C PRO A 240 -21.75 -11.92 -20.18
N VAL A 241 -21.55 -10.67 -19.78
CA VAL A 241 -20.82 -10.33 -18.56
C VAL A 241 -21.75 -10.65 -17.39
N THR A 242 -21.29 -11.48 -16.46
CA THR A 242 -22.05 -11.78 -15.25
C THR A 242 -22.19 -10.52 -14.38
N ALA A 243 -23.18 -10.49 -13.49
CA ALA A 243 -23.37 -9.36 -12.58
C ALA A 243 -22.12 -9.10 -11.70
N LEU A 244 -21.40 -10.16 -11.32
CA LEU A 244 -20.17 -10.06 -10.53
C LEU A 244 -19.04 -9.39 -11.34
N GLU A 245 -18.82 -9.84 -12.58
CA GLU A 245 -17.82 -9.27 -13.49
C GLU A 245 -18.15 -7.82 -13.84
N ALA A 246 -19.41 -7.51 -14.14
CA ALA A 246 -19.86 -6.15 -14.43
C ALA A 246 -19.64 -5.22 -13.23
N THR A 247 -19.88 -5.71 -12.01
CA THR A 247 -19.61 -4.95 -10.78
C THR A 247 -18.10 -4.71 -10.60
N CYS A 248 -17.26 -5.72 -10.78
CA CYS A 248 -15.81 -5.58 -10.65
C CYS A 248 -15.21 -4.64 -11.70
N LEU A 249 -15.71 -4.72 -12.94
CA LEU A 249 -15.37 -3.79 -14.01
C LEU A 249 -15.79 -2.36 -13.65
N GLY A 250 -17.01 -2.17 -13.13
CA GLY A 250 -17.48 -0.86 -12.69
C GLY A 250 -16.66 -0.28 -11.54
N VAL A 251 -16.20 -1.10 -10.58
CA VAL A 251 -15.24 -0.68 -9.57
C VAL A 251 -13.93 -0.24 -10.23
N ALA A 252 -13.35 -1.05 -11.11
CA ALA A 252 -12.09 -0.73 -11.79
C ALA A 252 -12.18 0.57 -12.60
N THR A 253 -13.30 0.82 -13.28
CA THR A 253 -13.50 2.05 -14.05
C THR A 253 -13.81 3.25 -13.15
N SER A 254 -14.45 3.05 -11.98
CA SER A 254 -14.73 4.12 -11.01
C SER A 254 -13.47 4.70 -10.36
N LEU A 255 -12.36 3.94 -10.32
CA LEU A 255 -11.06 4.43 -9.84
C LEU A 255 -10.54 5.63 -10.64
N PHE A 256 -11.05 5.82 -11.85
CA PHE A 256 -10.71 6.92 -12.76
C PHE A 256 -11.70 8.08 -12.70
N ASP A 257 -12.73 8.03 -11.84
CA ASP A 257 -13.67 9.15 -11.66
C ASP A 257 -12.89 10.43 -11.30
N PRO A 258 -13.00 11.51 -12.08
CA PRO A 258 -12.31 12.76 -11.82
C PRO A 258 -12.50 13.30 -10.40
N SER A 259 -13.69 13.10 -9.81
CA SER A 259 -14.00 13.55 -8.45
C SER A 259 -13.23 12.76 -7.40
N LEU A 260 -13.12 11.44 -7.57
CA LEU A 260 -12.30 10.58 -6.70
C LEU A 260 -10.82 10.93 -6.85
N VAL A 261 -10.33 11.01 -8.09
CA VAL A 261 -8.93 11.35 -8.40
C VAL A 261 -8.55 12.68 -7.74
N GLN A 262 -9.39 13.70 -7.87
CA GLN A 262 -9.15 14.99 -7.24
C GLN A 262 -9.10 14.89 -5.70
N GLN A 263 -10.03 14.14 -5.10
CA GLN A 263 -10.07 13.93 -3.65
C GLN A 263 -8.86 13.17 -3.12
N LEU A 264 -8.39 12.14 -3.84
CA LEU A 264 -7.21 11.36 -3.46
C LEU A 264 -5.91 12.16 -3.62
N GLN A 265 -5.84 13.05 -4.63
CA GLN A 265 -4.66 13.87 -4.86
C GLN A 265 -4.53 15.04 -3.89
N ALA A 266 -5.63 15.69 -3.51
CA ALA A 266 -5.58 16.94 -2.75
C ALA A 266 -4.75 16.83 -1.44
N PRO A 267 -4.91 15.79 -0.60
CA PRO A 267 -4.06 15.60 0.58
C PRO A 267 -2.58 15.38 0.24
N CYS A 268 -2.29 14.62 -0.81
CA CYS A 268 -0.93 14.32 -1.26
C CYS A 268 -0.20 15.57 -1.79
N LEU A 269 -0.92 16.45 -2.50
CA LEU A 269 -0.38 17.72 -2.98
C LEU A 269 -0.12 18.70 -1.84
N TYR A 270 -1.03 18.75 -0.87
CA TYR A 270 -0.91 19.60 0.30
C TYR A 270 0.31 19.22 1.15
N ASP A 271 0.49 17.92 1.42
CA ASP A 271 1.51 17.42 2.35
C ASP A 271 2.48 16.40 1.72
N ALA A 272 3.02 16.68 0.54
CA ALA A 272 4.02 15.80 -0.08
C ALA A 272 5.31 15.67 0.77
N ASP A 273 5.59 16.63 1.65
CA ASP A 273 6.77 16.66 2.51
C ASP A 273 6.70 15.59 3.62
N CYS A 274 5.51 15.03 3.88
CA CYS A 274 5.36 13.89 4.80
C CYS A 274 6.15 12.65 4.37
N LEU A 275 6.61 12.58 3.11
CA LEU A 275 7.49 11.51 2.64
C LEU A 275 8.77 11.37 3.49
N LEU A 276 9.22 12.45 4.12
CA LEU A 276 10.42 12.49 4.96
C LEU A 276 10.14 12.14 6.44
N ASP A 277 8.86 11.92 6.80
CA ASP A 277 8.40 11.62 8.15
C ASP A 277 7.54 10.35 8.15
N LYS A 278 8.03 9.30 8.81
CA LYS A 278 7.38 7.98 8.81
C LYS A 278 5.96 8.00 9.37
N ASP A 279 5.72 8.75 10.44
CA ASP A 279 4.43 8.75 11.14
C ASP A 279 3.39 9.52 10.33
N ARG A 280 3.81 10.65 9.75
CA ARG A 280 2.96 11.44 8.84
C ARG A 280 2.66 10.70 7.54
N LEU A 281 3.66 10.05 6.94
CA LEU A 281 3.48 9.22 5.75
C LEU A 281 2.47 8.09 6.00
N THR A 282 2.63 7.40 7.14
CA THR A 282 1.71 6.32 7.54
C THR A 282 0.30 6.85 7.74
N SER A 283 0.15 7.99 8.42
CA SER A 283 -1.14 8.64 8.66
C SER A 283 -1.82 9.06 7.36
N LEU A 284 -1.08 9.65 6.42
CA LEU A 284 -1.58 10.03 5.10
C LEU A 284 -2.04 8.81 4.31
N PHE A 285 -1.26 7.72 4.31
CA PHE A 285 -1.64 6.49 3.62
C PHE A 285 -2.91 5.85 4.21
N GLN A 286 -3.09 5.86 5.54
CA GLN A 286 -4.34 5.38 6.14
C GLN A 286 -5.52 6.26 5.78
N ALA A 287 -5.37 7.59 5.79
CA ALA A 287 -6.43 8.52 5.38
C ALA A 287 -6.81 8.32 3.91
N TRP A 288 -5.83 8.14 3.03
CA TRP A 288 -6.03 7.83 1.62
C TRP A 288 -6.84 6.52 1.43
N LYS A 289 -6.48 5.46 2.17
CA LYS A 289 -7.24 4.20 2.15
C LYS A 289 -8.67 4.37 2.67
N THR A 290 -8.87 5.12 3.75
CA THR A 290 -10.21 5.37 4.29
C THR A 290 -11.09 6.10 3.28
N LEU A 291 -10.55 7.10 2.58
CA LEU A 291 -11.27 7.83 1.53
C LEU A 291 -11.66 6.91 0.38
N LEU A 292 -10.70 6.09 -0.09
CA LEU A 292 -10.92 5.15 -1.17
C LEU A 292 -11.98 4.09 -0.80
N ALA A 293 -11.90 3.54 0.41
CA ALA A 293 -12.88 2.56 0.91
C ALA A 293 -14.29 3.16 0.96
N ALA A 294 -14.42 4.37 1.52
CA ALA A 294 -15.70 5.07 1.63
C ALA A 294 -16.31 5.36 0.26
N TYR A 295 -15.50 5.82 -0.71
CA TYR A 295 -15.95 6.07 -2.07
C TYR A 295 -16.44 4.78 -2.75
N ILE A 296 -15.66 3.69 -2.68
CA ILE A 296 -16.02 2.42 -3.31
C ILE A 296 -17.28 1.83 -2.67
N ASP A 297 -17.41 1.87 -1.34
CA ASP A 297 -18.61 1.39 -0.65
C ASP A 297 -19.85 2.22 -1.06
N GLN A 298 -19.72 3.54 -1.15
CA GLN A 298 -20.79 4.42 -1.62
C GLN A 298 -21.15 4.17 -3.08
N TRP A 299 -20.17 3.87 -3.93
CA TRP A 299 -20.42 3.49 -5.33
C TRP A 299 -21.16 2.15 -5.40
N LEU A 300 -20.70 1.14 -4.65
CA LEU A 300 -21.32 -0.19 -4.62
C LEU A 300 -22.78 -0.14 -4.18
N GLN A 301 -23.10 0.65 -3.14
CA GLN A 301 -24.48 0.84 -2.66
C GLN A 301 -25.41 1.48 -3.70
N ARG A 302 -24.88 2.33 -4.58
CA ARG A 302 -25.66 3.03 -5.61
C ARG A 302 -25.80 2.22 -6.89
N SER A 303 -24.76 1.46 -7.25
CA SER A 303 -24.60 0.87 -8.58
C SER A 303 -24.69 -0.65 -8.61
N SER A 304 -24.83 -1.30 -7.45
CA SER A 304 -24.82 -2.76 -7.34
C SER A 304 -25.64 -3.29 -6.17
N ARG A 305 -25.65 -4.62 -5.98
CA ARG A 305 -26.27 -5.28 -4.82
C ARG A 305 -25.40 -5.31 -3.56
N TYR A 306 -24.15 -4.85 -3.66
CA TYR A 306 -23.16 -4.96 -2.60
C TYR A 306 -23.19 -3.71 -1.72
N ASN A 307 -23.07 -3.92 -0.41
CA ASN A 307 -23.03 -2.82 0.56
C ASN A 307 -21.62 -2.37 0.91
N SER A 308 -20.61 -3.21 0.63
CA SER A 308 -19.20 -2.89 0.87
C SER A 308 -18.25 -3.70 -0.02
N HIS A 309 -17.03 -3.19 -0.17
CA HIS A 309 -15.93 -3.84 -0.89
C HIS A 309 -15.60 -5.22 -0.28
N THR A 310 -15.70 -5.36 1.04
CA THR A 310 -15.47 -6.64 1.72
C THR A 310 -16.51 -7.71 1.38
N GLN A 311 -17.75 -7.31 1.09
CA GLN A 311 -18.79 -8.23 0.62
C GLN A 311 -18.52 -8.66 -0.82
N LEU A 312 -18.16 -7.71 -1.70
CA LEU A 312 -17.80 -8.01 -3.08
C LEU A 312 -16.61 -8.98 -3.15
N VAL A 313 -15.56 -8.75 -2.38
CA VAL A 313 -14.36 -9.61 -2.37
C VAL A 313 -14.66 -11.03 -1.88
N ARG A 314 -15.57 -11.20 -0.92
CA ARG A 314 -16.01 -12.53 -0.48
C ARG A 314 -16.65 -13.31 -1.64
N ASP A 315 -17.52 -12.66 -2.41
CA ASP A 315 -18.15 -13.27 -3.58
C ASP A 315 -17.12 -13.56 -4.68
N VAL A 316 -16.20 -12.62 -4.97
CA VAL A 316 -15.10 -12.85 -5.93
C VAL A 316 -14.25 -14.05 -5.53
N THR A 317 -13.83 -14.12 -4.27
CA THR A 317 -12.98 -15.22 -3.75
C THR A 317 -13.72 -16.56 -3.77
N SER A 318 -15.05 -16.56 -3.63
CA SER A 318 -15.84 -17.80 -3.73
C SER A 318 -15.86 -18.39 -5.15
N VAL A 319 -15.78 -17.54 -6.18
CA VAL A 319 -15.76 -17.95 -7.59
C VAL A 319 -14.33 -18.18 -8.09
N ALA A 320 -13.37 -17.41 -7.59
CA ALA A 320 -11.97 -17.45 -7.99
C ALA A 320 -11.05 -17.57 -6.75
N PRO A 321 -11.03 -18.72 -6.05
CA PRO A 321 -10.30 -18.89 -4.79
C PRO A 321 -8.77 -18.85 -4.92
N HIS A 322 -8.27 -18.96 -6.15
CA HIS A 322 -6.84 -18.87 -6.47
C HIS A 322 -6.34 -17.42 -6.56
N LEU A 323 -7.24 -16.43 -6.56
CA LEU A 323 -6.85 -15.02 -6.53
C LEU A 323 -6.42 -14.67 -5.11
N HIS A 324 -5.11 -14.64 -4.90
CA HIS A 324 -4.53 -14.15 -3.66
C HIS A 324 -4.50 -12.62 -3.66
N SER A 325 -4.52 -12.03 -2.45
CA SER A 325 -4.29 -10.59 -2.29
C SER A 325 -2.96 -10.21 -2.93
N THR A 326 -2.98 -9.21 -3.81
CA THR A 326 -1.76 -8.63 -4.37
C THR A 326 -0.92 -7.96 -3.28
N PRO A 327 0.39 -7.72 -3.52
CA PRO A 327 1.23 -6.95 -2.62
C PRO A 327 0.60 -5.58 -2.30
N SER A 328 0.92 -5.04 -1.12
CA SER A 328 0.35 -3.81 -0.56
C SER A 328 0.44 -2.63 -1.53
N LEU A 329 -0.61 -1.80 -1.58
CA LEU A 329 -0.61 -0.53 -2.34
C LEU A 329 0.31 0.55 -1.73
N PHE A 330 0.98 0.27 -0.60
CA PHE A 330 1.86 1.23 0.04
C PHE A 330 3.06 1.62 -0.82
N GLU A 331 3.73 0.66 -1.45
CA GLU A 331 4.91 0.98 -2.27
C GLU A 331 4.55 1.82 -3.52
N PRO A 332 3.51 1.47 -4.32
CA PRO A 332 3.03 2.36 -5.38
C PRO A 332 2.63 3.75 -4.85
N PHE A 333 1.97 3.82 -3.71
CA PHE A 333 1.58 5.08 -3.08
C PHE A 333 2.80 5.95 -2.73
N VAL A 334 3.82 5.39 -2.10
CA VAL A 334 5.06 6.09 -1.75
C VAL A 334 5.80 6.52 -3.02
N ALA A 335 5.87 5.65 -4.03
CA ALA A 335 6.50 5.97 -5.31
C ALA A 335 5.80 7.17 -5.96
N GLN A 336 4.47 7.20 -5.96
CA GLN A 336 3.71 8.31 -6.52
C GLN A 336 3.85 9.59 -5.70
N LEU A 337 3.86 9.50 -4.36
CA LEU A 337 4.07 10.64 -3.49
C LEU A 337 5.46 11.27 -3.69
N ARG A 338 6.48 10.43 -3.95
CA ARG A 338 7.82 10.89 -4.32
C ARG A 338 7.81 11.71 -5.60
N GLU A 339 7.01 11.31 -6.59
CA GLU A 339 6.85 12.08 -7.82
C GLU A 339 6.24 13.46 -7.56
N LEU A 340 5.20 13.53 -6.73
CA LEU A 340 4.57 14.79 -6.32
C LEU A 340 5.52 15.68 -5.51
N TYR A 341 6.28 15.10 -4.58
CA TYR A 341 7.28 15.83 -3.79
C TYR A 341 8.34 16.47 -4.69
N MET A 342 8.89 15.71 -5.64
CA MET A 342 9.85 16.23 -6.61
C MET A 342 9.24 17.28 -7.55
N ALA A 343 7.96 17.15 -7.90
CA ALA A 343 7.24 18.12 -8.72
C ALA A 343 7.09 19.48 -8.03
N LYS A 344 6.99 19.54 -6.69
CA LYS A 344 6.98 20.81 -5.93
C LYS A 344 8.24 21.64 -6.15
N ALA A 345 9.38 20.99 -6.32
CA ALA A 345 10.68 21.65 -6.47
C ALA A 345 10.94 22.14 -7.89
N GLN A 346 10.12 21.74 -8.87
CA GLN A 346 10.26 22.19 -10.25
C GLN A 346 9.40 23.44 -10.48
N PRO A 347 9.91 24.45 -11.19
CA PRO A 347 9.09 25.58 -11.62
C PRO A 347 7.89 25.03 -12.39
N GLN A 348 6.68 25.26 -11.87
CA GLN A 348 5.43 24.96 -12.59
C GLN A 348 5.14 26.03 -13.65
N ASP A 349 6.19 26.69 -14.16
CA ASP A 349 6.04 27.68 -15.20
C ASP A 349 5.19 27.04 -16.30
N ALA A 350 4.02 27.62 -16.51
CA ALA A 350 3.13 27.23 -17.57
C ALA A 350 3.95 27.39 -18.84
N TRP A 351 4.48 26.27 -19.35
CA TRP A 351 5.30 26.26 -20.55
C TRP A 351 4.53 27.09 -21.59
N PRO A 352 5.15 28.12 -22.17
CA PRO A 352 4.42 29.07 -22.99
C PRO A 352 3.99 28.36 -24.28
N LEU A 353 2.83 27.71 -24.25
CA LEU A 353 2.14 27.12 -25.40
C LEU A 353 1.70 28.19 -26.41
N TYR A 354 2.11 29.44 -26.22
CA TYR A 354 1.65 30.61 -26.97
C TYR A 354 2.25 30.68 -28.38
N GLN A 355 3.34 29.97 -28.67
CA GLN A 355 3.84 29.84 -30.05
C GLN A 355 4.26 28.40 -30.36
N PRO A 356 3.59 27.73 -31.32
CA PRO A 356 4.03 26.43 -31.79
C PRO A 356 5.38 26.58 -32.52
N LEU A 357 6.42 25.96 -31.97
CA LEU A 357 7.74 25.86 -32.57
C LEU A 357 7.82 24.66 -33.54
N SER A 358 6.94 23.69 -33.33
CA SER A 358 6.89 22.42 -34.05
C SER A 358 5.46 22.10 -34.52
N PRO A 359 5.28 21.41 -35.67
CA PRO A 359 3.96 20.94 -36.11
C PRO A 359 3.33 19.91 -35.15
N PHE A 360 4.11 19.39 -34.21
CA PHE A 360 3.68 18.51 -33.13
C PHE A 360 3.07 19.28 -31.94
N ASP A 361 3.32 20.59 -31.84
CA ASP A 361 2.95 21.36 -30.67
C ASP A 361 1.44 21.60 -30.57
N GLY A 362 0.87 21.34 -29.40
CA GLY A 362 -0.48 21.72 -29.05
C GLY A 362 -1.24 20.64 -28.30
N ARG A 363 -2.55 20.86 -28.18
CA ARG A 363 -3.48 19.91 -27.59
C ARG A 363 -4.11 19.04 -28.68
N TRP A 364 -4.08 17.74 -28.48
CA TRP A 364 -4.51 16.72 -29.42
C TRP A 364 -5.60 15.86 -28.79
N LEU A 365 -6.66 15.58 -29.56
CA LEU A 365 -7.78 14.73 -29.17
C LEU A 365 -7.90 13.58 -30.18
N CYS A 366 -7.96 12.35 -29.69
CA CYS A 366 -8.12 11.17 -30.53
C CYS A 366 -9.45 11.24 -31.29
N ALA A 367 -9.40 11.04 -32.60
CA ALA A 367 -10.57 10.94 -33.44
C ALA A 367 -11.39 9.69 -33.10
N ILE A 368 -12.70 9.74 -33.34
CA ILE A 368 -13.57 8.57 -33.27
C ILE A 368 -13.15 7.59 -34.37
N LEU A 369 -13.05 6.31 -34.02
CA LEU A 369 -12.60 5.29 -34.94
C LEU A 369 -13.67 4.98 -35.99
N PRO A 370 -13.29 4.78 -37.27
CA PRO A 370 -14.22 4.38 -38.31
C PRO A 370 -14.94 3.05 -37.97
N PRO A 371 -16.17 2.83 -38.45
CA PRO A 371 -16.90 1.57 -38.22
C PRO A 371 -16.15 0.31 -38.69
N HIS A 372 -15.32 0.44 -39.73
CA HIS A 372 -14.53 -0.65 -40.30
C HIS A 372 -13.12 -0.79 -39.70
N HIS A 373 -12.78 0.01 -38.68
CA HIS A 373 -11.49 -0.11 -38.04
C HIS A 373 -11.35 -1.50 -37.39
N PRO A 374 -10.27 -2.27 -37.67
CA PRO A 374 -10.07 -3.56 -37.04
C PRO A 374 -9.97 -3.34 -35.53
N GLY A 375 -10.89 -3.95 -34.78
CA GLY A 375 -10.81 -3.91 -33.33
C GLY A 375 -9.59 -4.69 -32.85
N VAL A 376 -9.13 -4.37 -31.65
CA VAL A 376 -8.11 -5.10 -30.93
C VAL A 376 -8.75 -5.82 -29.77
N SER A 377 -8.46 -7.10 -29.62
CA SER A 377 -8.80 -7.84 -28.42
C SER A 377 -7.78 -7.51 -27.33
N ALA A 378 -8.12 -6.55 -26.46
CA ALA A 378 -7.24 -6.07 -25.39
C ALA A 378 -7.87 -6.32 -24.00
N PRO A 379 -7.06 -6.60 -22.96
CA PRO A 379 -7.53 -6.59 -21.58
C PRO A 379 -7.97 -5.18 -21.16
N VAL A 380 -8.94 -5.11 -20.23
CA VAL A 380 -9.59 -3.85 -19.84
C VAL A 380 -8.65 -2.88 -19.10
N LEU A 381 -7.84 -3.36 -18.14
CA LEU A 381 -7.01 -2.46 -17.33
C LEU A 381 -5.94 -1.72 -18.15
N PRO A 382 -5.15 -2.39 -19.03
CA PRO A 382 -4.24 -1.70 -19.94
C PRO A 382 -4.93 -0.69 -20.86
N LEU A 383 -6.16 -0.98 -21.27
CA LEU A 383 -6.94 -0.05 -22.08
C LEU A 383 -7.33 1.22 -21.30
N LEU A 384 -7.80 1.08 -20.07
CA LEU A 384 -8.10 2.23 -19.21
C LEU A 384 -6.86 3.09 -18.97
N GLN A 385 -5.71 2.47 -18.75
CA GLN A 385 -4.44 3.19 -18.66
C GLN A 385 -4.14 3.94 -19.96
N TRP A 386 -4.23 3.26 -21.10
CA TRP A 386 -4.02 3.89 -22.40
C TRP A 386 -4.93 5.10 -22.62
N VAL A 387 -6.21 5.01 -22.27
CA VAL A 387 -7.16 6.14 -22.35
C VAL A 387 -6.65 7.33 -21.55
N THR A 388 -6.26 7.09 -20.28
CA THR A 388 -5.78 8.18 -19.43
C THR A 388 -4.47 8.79 -19.92
N MET A 389 -3.66 8.07 -20.70
CA MET A 389 -2.37 8.56 -21.21
C MET A 389 -2.48 9.26 -22.57
N ALA A 390 -3.24 8.68 -23.50
CA ALA A 390 -3.08 8.95 -24.92
C ALA A 390 -4.38 9.39 -25.62
N TYR A 391 -5.53 9.44 -24.94
CA TYR A 391 -6.77 9.82 -25.61
C TYR A 391 -6.85 11.32 -25.90
N CYS A 392 -6.45 12.15 -24.93
CA CYS A 392 -6.34 13.59 -25.10
C CYS A 392 -5.13 14.10 -24.32
N PHE A 393 -4.22 14.77 -25.01
CA PHE A 393 -2.95 15.19 -24.44
C PHE A 393 -2.46 16.49 -25.05
N GLN A 394 -1.61 17.16 -24.30
CA GLN A 394 -0.79 18.27 -24.73
C GLN A 394 0.59 17.73 -25.07
N MET A 395 1.14 18.20 -26.17
CA MET A 395 2.46 17.80 -26.66
C MET A 395 3.25 19.04 -27.03
N HIS A 396 4.54 19.02 -26.70
CA HIS A 396 5.49 20.06 -27.08
C HIS A 396 6.83 19.43 -27.43
N LEU A 397 7.41 19.79 -28.57
CA LEU A 397 8.76 19.42 -28.97
C LEU A 397 9.67 20.64 -28.89
N ASP A 398 10.65 20.59 -27.99
CA ASP A 398 11.57 21.71 -27.80
C ASP A 398 12.68 21.75 -28.87
N VAL A 399 13.50 22.81 -28.83
CA VAL A 399 14.62 23.03 -29.77
C VAL A 399 15.76 22.02 -29.62
N HIS A 400 15.79 21.24 -28.54
CA HIS A 400 16.80 20.22 -28.25
C HIS A 400 16.31 18.80 -28.59
N ASN A 401 15.19 18.68 -29.31
CA ASN A 401 14.51 17.40 -29.59
C ASN A 401 14.09 16.66 -28.33
N VAL A 402 13.59 17.38 -27.33
CA VAL A 402 12.96 16.83 -26.15
C VAL A 402 11.45 16.95 -26.30
N LEU A 403 10.77 15.81 -26.30
CA LEU A 403 9.32 15.72 -26.40
C LEU A 403 8.70 15.71 -25.01
N HIS A 404 7.91 16.72 -24.72
CA HIS A 404 7.09 16.81 -23.52
C HIS A 404 5.65 16.41 -23.83
N VAL A 405 5.10 15.51 -23.03
CA VAL A 405 3.71 15.03 -23.19
C VAL A 405 2.99 15.03 -21.84
N ARG A 406 1.77 15.55 -21.82
CA ARG A 406 0.89 15.50 -20.64
C ARG A 406 -0.56 15.26 -21.05
N SER A 407 -1.21 14.30 -20.43
CA SER A 407 -2.61 14.02 -20.66
C SER A 407 -3.52 15.05 -20.00
N ASP A 408 -4.60 15.44 -20.69
CA ASP A 408 -5.70 16.20 -20.09
C ASP A 408 -6.63 15.31 -19.23
N LEU A 409 -6.41 13.99 -19.26
CA LEU A 409 -7.01 12.95 -18.40
C LEU A 409 -6.01 12.43 -17.34
N ALA A 410 -4.99 13.23 -16.99
CA ALA A 410 -4.01 12.81 -16.01
C ALA A 410 -4.64 12.47 -14.64
N ILE A 411 -4.29 11.29 -14.15
CA ILE A 411 -4.74 10.76 -12.84
C ILE A 411 -3.81 11.14 -11.70
N HIS A 412 -2.66 11.74 -12.02
CA HIS A 412 -1.74 12.31 -11.04
C HIS A 412 -1.25 13.70 -11.48
N SER A 413 -1.34 14.67 -10.57
CA SER A 413 -0.88 16.05 -10.80
C SER A 413 0.63 16.18 -10.56
N THR A 414 1.43 15.58 -11.43
CA THR A 414 2.91 15.59 -11.36
C THR A 414 3.53 16.27 -12.61
N ILE A 415 4.84 16.13 -12.78
CA ILE A 415 5.63 16.62 -13.91
C ILE A 415 5.16 16.04 -15.26
N TRP A 416 5.54 16.68 -16.36
CA TRP A 416 5.27 16.17 -17.71
C TRP A 416 6.14 14.94 -18.01
N SER A 417 5.62 14.00 -18.79
CA SER A 417 6.47 12.99 -19.42
C SER A 417 7.42 13.67 -20.36
N THR A 418 8.70 13.30 -20.28
CA THR A 418 9.77 13.91 -21.06
C THR A 418 10.55 12.82 -21.76
N TYR A 419 10.67 12.93 -23.09
CA TYR A 419 11.36 11.96 -23.94
C TYR A 419 12.46 12.64 -24.76
N ILE A 420 13.71 12.23 -24.53
CA ILE A 420 14.88 12.71 -25.28
C ILE A 420 14.98 11.91 -26.58
N LEU A 421 15.03 12.59 -27.72
CA LEU A 421 14.98 11.98 -29.06
C LEU A 421 16.37 11.89 -29.72
N ASP A 422 17.33 11.25 -29.06
CA ASP A 422 18.75 11.14 -29.47
C ASP A 422 19.19 9.74 -29.93
N ASP A 423 18.22 8.84 -30.16
CA ASP A 423 18.40 7.42 -30.53
C ASP A 423 19.15 6.59 -29.47
N ARG A 424 19.18 7.05 -28.20
CA ARG A 424 19.74 6.32 -27.07
C ARG A 424 18.68 5.78 -26.13
N LEU A 425 19.08 4.85 -25.26
CA LEU A 425 18.25 4.32 -24.19
C LEU A 425 18.13 5.33 -23.06
N HIS A 426 16.91 5.51 -22.59
CA HIS A 426 16.57 6.40 -21.48
C HIS A 426 15.49 5.77 -20.61
N VAL A 427 15.29 6.33 -19.42
CA VAL A 427 14.19 5.95 -18.51
C VAL A 427 13.25 7.14 -18.33
N ALA A 428 12.02 6.99 -18.81
CA ALA A 428 10.94 7.91 -18.52
C ALA A 428 10.51 7.73 -17.05
N ARG A 429 10.38 8.85 -16.35
CA ARG A 429 10.06 8.87 -14.91
C ARG A 429 8.57 8.70 -14.63
N VAL A 430 7.73 9.32 -15.46
CA VAL A 430 6.27 9.25 -15.37
C VAL A 430 5.65 9.08 -16.75
N PHE A 431 4.51 8.41 -16.80
CA PHE A 431 3.64 8.34 -17.96
C PHE A 431 2.85 9.63 -18.18
N PRO A 432 2.27 9.87 -19.36
CA PRO A 432 1.58 11.13 -19.66
C PRO A 432 0.40 11.44 -18.73
N ASN A 433 -0.18 10.42 -18.11
CA ASN A 433 -1.24 10.57 -17.11
C ASN A 433 -0.71 10.88 -15.69
N GLY A 434 0.61 11.03 -15.54
CA GLY A 434 1.30 11.31 -14.28
C GLY A 434 1.66 10.08 -13.44
N ALA A 435 1.32 8.88 -13.91
CA ALA A 435 1.63 7.62 -13.24
C ALA A 435 3.13 7.34 -13.20
N ASN A 436 3.64 6.83 -12.08
CA ASN A 436 5.03 6.37 -12.00
C ASN A 436 5.26 5.12 -12.89
N THR A 437 6.35 5.12 -13.67
CA THR A 437 6.71 4.03 -14.60
C THR A 437 7.23 2.77 -13.90
N LEU A 438 7.65 2.86 -12.64
CA LEU A 438 8.30 1.77 -11.91
C LEU A 438 7.33 0.71 -11.41
N ARG A 439 6.09 1.06 -11.00
CA ARG A 439 5.30 0.08 -10.23
C ARG A 439 3.78 0.23 -10.18
N GLU A 440 3.17 1.15 -10.90
CA GLU A 440 1.94 1.72 -10.36
C GLU A 440 0.71 0.77 -10.40
N TRP A 441 0.57 -0.13 -11.39
CA TRP A 441 -0.69 -0.93 -11.51
C TRP A 441 -0.53 -2.35 -12.04
N SER A 442 0.45 -2.62 -12.91
CA SER A 442 0.51 -3.91 -13.59
C SER A 442 1.12 -5.03 -12.73
N ALA A 443 1.71 -4.67 -11.56
CA ALA A 443 2.38 -5.51 -10.54
C ALA A 443 3.41 -6.56 -11.05
N SER A 444 3.52 -6.69 -12.35
CA SER A 444 4.17 -7.80 -13.06
C SER A 444 5.10 -7.29 -14.14
N TRP A 445 5.10 -5.98 -14.43
CA TRP A 445 5.99 -5.36 -15.40
C TRP A 445 6.60 -4.07 -14.87
N LEU A 446 7.87 -3.89 -15.20
CA LEU A 446 8.65 -2.66 -15.06
C LEU A 446 8.57 -1.90 -16.38
N HIS A 447 8.20 -0.63 -16.32
CA HIS A 447 8.11 0.23 -17.50
C HIS A 447 9.09 1.39 -17.38
N GLY A 448 9.08 2.27 -18.37
CA GLY A 448 9.82 3.53 -18.38
C GLY A 448 10.98 3.53 -19.35
N ASP A 449 11.57 2.37 -19.64
CA ASP A 449 12.65 2.27 -20.62
C ASP A 449 12.14 2.63 -22.03
N TYR A 450 12.85 3.52 -22.72
CA TYR A 450 12.54 3.91 -24.09
C TYR A 450 13.76 4.29 -24.92
N THR A 451 13.60 4.26 -26.24
CA THR A 451 14.45 4.98 -27.21
C THR A 451 13.58 5.92 -28.03
N GLY A 452 14.13 7.06 -28.43
CA GLY A 452 13.41 8.05 -29.22
C GLY A 452 14.29 8.69 -30.28
N ARG A 453 13.72 9.03 -31.44
CA ARG A 453 14.43 9.80 -32.48
C ARG A 453 13.46 10.58 -33.36
N VAL A 454 13.97 11.61 -34.03
CA VAL A 454 13.28 12.29 -35.12
C VAL A 454 13.85 11.81 -36.46
N ARG A 455 13.06 11.09 -37.25
CA ARG A 455 13.41 10.67 -38.62
C ARG A 455 13.08 11.79 -39.61
N SER A 456 13.97 12.04 -40.57
CA SER A 456 13.71 12.98 -41.65
C SER A 456 12.79 12.35 -42.72
N PRO A 457 11.75 13.05 -43.21
CA PRO A 457 11.32 14.40 -42.79
C PRO A 457 10.27 14.37 -41.65
N GLY A 458 10.66 14.84 -40.46
CA GLY A 458 9.73 15.24 -39.39
C GLY A 458 8.83 14.14 -38.81
N VAL A 459 9.30 12.91 -38.67
CA VAL A 459 8.56 11.82 -38.00
C VAL A 459 9.19 11.53 -36.64
N ILE A 460 8.42 11.61 -35.56
CA ILE A 460 8.89 11.19 -34.23
C ILE A 460 8.70 9.68 -34.10
N CYS A 461 9.76 8.96 -33.75
CA CYS A 461 9.73 7.53 -33.48
C CYS A 461 10.06 7.30 -32.01
N LEU A 462 9.19 6.62 -31.27
CA LEU A 462 9.43 6.17 -29.90
C LEU A 462 9.31 4.65 -29.84
N THR A 463 10.22 4.00 -29.12
CA THR A 463 10.13 2.58 -28.75
C THR A 463 10.15 2.48 -27.24
N PHE A 464 9.11 1.90 -26.65
CA PHE A 464 8.98 1.67 -25.22
C PHE A 464 9.16 0.19 -24.91
N TYR A 465 9.77 -0.11 -23.77
CA TYR A 465 10.01 -1.46 -23.29
C TYR A 465 9.29 -1.68 -21.94
N ALA A 466 8.65 -2.84 -21.83
CA ALA A 466 8.09 -3.32 -20.58
C ALA A 466 8.71 -4.68 -20.23
N TRP A 467 9.36 -4.73 -19.07
CA TRP A 467 10.15 -5.88 -18.61
C TRP A 467 9.37 -6.69 -17.57
N PRO A 468 9.37 -8.02 -17.63
CA PRO A 468 8.69 -8.83 -16.62
C PRO A 468 9.39 -8.71 -15.26
N LEU A 469 8.63 -8.50 -14.17
CA LEU A 469 9.14 -8.44 -12.79
C LEU A 469 9.06 -9.78 -12.04
N GLN A 470 8.28 -10.73 -12.55
CA GLN A 470 8.09 -12.08 -11.98
C GLN A 470 8.77 -13.13 -12.87
N ASP A 471 8.54 -14.43 -12.62
CA ASP A 471 9.03 -15.56 -13.43
C ASP A 471 8.56 -15.58 -14.91
N ALA A 472 7.93 -14.51 -15.38
CA ALA A 472 7.56 -14.32 -16.77
C ALA A 472 8.82 -14.14 -17.63
N SER A 473 8.81 -14.81 -18.79
CA SER A 473 9.94 -14.83 -19.73
C SER A 473 9.74 -13.94 -20.95
N THR A 474 8.81 -12.99 -20.87
CA THR A 474 8.35 -12.20 -22.02
C THR A 474 8.40 -10.71 -21.70
N ALA A 475 9.14 -9.96 -22.50
CA ALA A 475 9.07 -8.51 -22.54
C ALA A 475 8.12 -8.04 -23.66
N TYR A 476 7.55 -6.85 -23.49
CA TYR A 476 6.75 -6.19 -24.50
C TYR A 476 7.47 -4.96 -25.04
N ILE A 477 7.35 -4.75 -26.35
CA ILE A 477 7.99 -3.68 -27.09
C ILE A 477 6.90 -2.91 -27.84
N ALA A 478 6.64 -1.68 -27.44
CA ALA A 478 5.65 -0.81 -28.08
C ALA A 478 6.36 0.25 -28.91
N ARG A 479 6.07 0.30 -30.22
CA ARG A 479 6.60 1.30 -31.14
C ARG A 479 5.51 2.26 -31.56
N VAL A 480 5.84 3.54 -31.54
CA VAL A 480 4.97 4.64 -31.94
C VAL A 480 5.69 5.48 -32.97
N GLU A 481 5.12 5.56 -34.17
CA GLU A 481 5.51 6.57 -35.15
C GLU A 481 4.46 7.67 -35.19
N MET A 482 4.89 8.92 -35.04
CA MET A 482 4.03 10.10 -35.03
C MET A 482 4.35 10.96 -36.24
N THR A 483 3.34 11.26 -37.05
CA THR A 483 3.46 12.09 -38.25
C THR A 483 2.45 13.23 -38.19
N ALA A 484 2.94 14.47 -38.18
CA ALA A 484 2.08 15.64 -38.34
C ALA A 484 1.69 15.81 -39.81
N THR A 485 0.55 15.24 -40.19
CA THR A 485 0.05 15.26 -41.58
C THR A 485 -0.41 16.64 -42.02
N THR A 486 -0.94 17.45 -41.09
CA THR A 486 -1.28 18.87 -41.26
C THR A 486 -1.08 19.59 -39.92
N PRO A 487 -1.12 20.94 -39.87
CA PRO A 487 -1.10 21.69 -38.60
C PRO A 487 -2.26 21.38 -37.66
N THR A 488 -3.29 20.67 -38.11
CA THR A 488 -4.50 20.31 -37.36
C THR A 488 -4.70 18.81 -37.21
N ARG A 489 -3.82 17.98 -37.79
CA ARG A 489 -3.97 16.53 -37.84
C ARG A 489 -2.66 15.80 -37.61
N LEU A 490 -2.67 14.92 -36.62
CA LEU A 490 -1.55 14.10 -36.19
C LEU A 490 -1.94 12.62 -36.33
N GLN A 491 -1.05 11.82 -36.93
CA GLN A 491 -1.26 10.38 -37.11
C GLN A 491 -0.27 9.61 -36.25
N PHE A 492 -0.78 8.66 -35.46
CA PHE A 492 0.01 7.74 -34.65
C PHE A 492 -0.12 6.34 -35.23
N GLN A 493 1.01 5.69 -35.48
CA GLN A 493 1.07 4.27 -35.84
C GLN A 493 1.66 3.51 -34.67
N TRP A 494 0.81 2.76 -33.97
CA TRP A 494 1.20 1.90 -32.85
C TRP A 494 1.48 0.49 -33.33
N ARG A 495 2.56 -0.10 -32.84
CA ARG A 495 2.88 -1.51 -33.03
C ARG A 495 3.33 -2.10 -31.70
N LEU A 496 2.69 -3.18 -31.26
CA LEU A 496 3.09 -3.93 -30.09
C LEU A 496 3.67 -5.26 -30.55
N ALA A 497 4.82 -5.62 -29.98
CA ALA A 497 5.43 -6.93 -30.14
C ALA A 497 5.81 -7.51 -28.78
N SER A 498 5.99 -8.82 -28.72
CA SER A 498 6.64 -9.51 -27.62
C SER A 498 7.99 -10.06 -28.04
N SER A 499 8.89 -10.20 -27.06
CA SER A 499 10.17 -10.87 -27.23
C SER A 499 10.48 -11.68 -25.99
N SER A 500 11.17 -12.81 -26.17
CA SER A 500 11.64 -13.60 -25.04
C SER A 500 12.80 -12.88 -24.34
N VAL A 501 12.91 -13.05 -23.03
CA VAL A 501 14.02 -12.49 -22.25
C VAL A 501 14.80 -13.57 -21.51
N THR A 502 16.00 -13.23 -21.08
CA THR A 502 16.82 -14.09 -20.23
C THR A 502 16.07 -14.42 -18.94
N ARG A 503 15.84 -15.70 -18.67
CA ARG A 503 15.05 -16.17 -17.52
C ARG A 503 15.78 -15.89 -16.20
N GLY A 504 15.04 -15.41 -15.20
CA GLY A 504 15.58 -15.13 -13.86
C GLY A 504 16.47 -13.87 -13.78
N ALA A 505 16.47 -13.04 -14.83
CA ALA A 505 17.11 -11.74 -14.79
C ALA A 505 16.40 -10.81 -13.80
N ASP A 506 17.17 -10.13 -12.94
CA ASP A 506 16.64 -9.10 -12.06
C ASP A 506 16.60 -7.75 -12.80
N PHE A 507 15.52 -7.52 -13.53
CA PHE A 507 15.35 -6.30 -14.31
C PHE A 507 15.29 -5.04 -13.44
N VAL A 508 15.03 -5.14 -12.13
CA VAL A 508 14.93 -3.96 -11.25
C VAL A 508 16.30 -3.33 -10.99
N THR A 509 17.34 -4.17 -10.85
CA THR A 509 18.69 -3.70 -10.51
C THR A 509 19.58 -3.44 -11.73
N MET A 510 19.15 -3.89 -12.91
CA MET A 510 19.85 -3.67 -14.17
C MET A 510 19.77 -2.21 -14.65
N THR A 511 20.75 -1.80 -15.42
CA THR A 511 20.70 -0.61 -16.29
C THR A 511 19.79 -0.85 -17.50
N THR A 512 19.37 0.21 -18.17
CA THR A 512 18.59 0.15 -19.42
C THR A 512 19.26 -0.69 -20.50
N GLU A 513 20.58 -0.54 -20.63
CA GLU A 513 21.42 -1.23 -21.61
C GLU A 513 21.49 -2.73 -21.31
N GLU A 514 21.69 -3.10 -20.04
CA GLU A 514 21.69 -4.48 -19.59
C GLU A 514 20.33 -5.14 -19.86
N ARG A 515 19.23 -4.45 -19.56
CA ARG A 515 17.88 -4.95 -19.84
C ARG A 515 17.65 -5.16 -21.33
N GLN A 516 18.02 -4.19 -22.17
CA GLN A 516 17.91 -4.34 -23.63
C GLN A 516 18.75 -5.53 -24.13
N SER A 517 19.95 -5.73 -23.57
CA SER A 517 20.81 -6.86 -23.90
C SER A 517 20.23 -8.22 -23.49
N CYS A 518 19.20 -8.27 -22.63
CA CYS A 518 18.52 -9.49 -22.23
C CYS A 518 17.46 -9.99 -23.22
N LEU A 519 17.11 -9.21 -24.24
CA LEU A 519 16.19 -9.62 -25.31
C LEU A 519 16.77 -10.80 -26.11
N ARG A 520 15.92 -11.77 -26.45
CA ARG A 520 16.28 -13.02 -27.14
C ARG A 520 15.26 -13.35 -28.21
N GLY A 521 15.75 -14.01 -29.27
CA GLY A 521 14.90 -14.48 -30.36
C GLY A 521 14.34 -13.35 -31.23
N THR A 522 13.40 -13.70 -32.10
CA THR A 522 12.70 -12.75 -32.97
C THR A 522 11.51 -12.14 -32.26
N GLU A 523 11.26 -10.86 -32.51
CA GLU A 523 10.05 -10.20 -32.04
C GLU A 523 8.81 -10.82 -32.70
N THR A 524 7.79 -11.11 -31.89
CA THR A 524 6.49 -11.60 -32.36
C THR A 524 5.50 -10.45 -32.36
N PRO A 525 4.96 -10.01 -33.51
CA PRO A 525 3.98 -8.95 -33.55
C PRO A 525 2.68 -9.39 -32.87
N LEU A 526 2.14 -8.53 -32.00
CA LEU A 526 0.91 -8.78 -31.25
C LEU A 526 -0.24 -7.90 -31.72
N MET A 527 0.07 -6.65 -32.09
CA MET A 527 -0.96 -5.65 -32.42
C MET A 527 -0.38 -4.56 -33.29
N ALA A 528 -1.20 -4.04 -34.20
CA ALA A 528 -0.95 -2.78 -34.89
C ALA A 528 -2.23 -1.93 -34.88
N LEU A 529 -2.10 -0.63 -34.64
CA LEU A 529 -3.21 0.28 -34.47
C LEU A 529 -2.83 1.66 -35.03
N ASP A 530 -3.63 2.17 -35.96
CA ASP A 530 -3.45 3.51 -36.52
C ASP A 530 -4.50 4.46 -35.94
N LEU A 531 -4.03 5.52 -35.28
CA LEU A 531 -4.89 6.52 -34.66
C LEU A 531 -4.69 7.87 -35.32
N THR A 532 -5.81 8.57 -35.54
CA THR A 532 -5.80 9.97 -35.97
C THR A 532 -6.14 10.85 -34.77
N TYR A 533 -5.47 11.97 -34.66
CA TYR A 533 -5.70 13.00 -33.67
C TYR A 533 -6.03 14.32 -34.34
N HIS A 534 -6.97 15.05 -33.75
CA HIS A 534 -7.33 16.41 -34.15
C HIS A 534 -6.79 17.41 -33.14
N ARG A 535 -6.30 18.55 -33.64
CA ARG A 535 -5.87 19.65 -32.78
C ARG A 535 -7.08 20.33 -32.15
N VAL A 536 -7.05 20.51 -30.83
CA VAL A 536 -8.05 21.25 -30.07
C VAL A 536 -7.67 22.72 -30.12
N GLN A 537 -8.52 23.57 -30.71
CA GLN A 537 -8.30 25.01 -30.77
C GLN A 537 -8.45 25.62 -29.37
N ALA A 538 -7.57 26.54 -28.98
CA ALA A 538 -7.70 27.22 -27.71
C ALA A 538 -8.84 28.26 -27.79
N PRO A 539 -9.68 28.42 -26.75
CA PRO A 539 -10.62 29.52 -26.67
C PRO A 539 -9.83 30.83 -26.58
N GLY A 540 -9.67 31.52 -27.71
CA GLY A 540 -8.80 32.69 -27.86
C GLY A 540 -8.10 32.77 -29.22
N ASP A 541 -7.96 31.66 -29.94
CA ASP A 541 -7.46 31.61 -31.33
C ASP A 541 -8.52 32.09 -32.34
N GLY A 542 -9.18 33.21 -32.02
CA GLY A 542 -10.19 33.82 -32.85
C GLY A 542 -9.64 34.13 -34.25
N SER A 543 -10.25 33.50 -35.25
CA SER A 543 -10.56 34.10 -36.54
C SER A 543 -9.45 34.93 -37.19
N ALA A 544 -8.39 34.29 -37.65
CA ALA A 544 -7.85 34.68 -38.95
C ALA A 544 -8.75 34.02 -40.01
N ALA A 545 -9.73 34.79 -40.49
CA ALA A 545 -10.62 34.39 -41.56
C ALA A 545 -9.83 33.83 -42.76
N ILE A 546 -10.35 32.75 -43.35
CA ILE A 546 -10.19 32.50 -44.79
C ILE A 546 -11.28 33.30 -45.48
#